data_AF-A0A509L8W3-F1
#
_entry.id   AF-A0A509L8W3-F1
#
_cell.length_a   1.000
_cell.length_b   1.000
_cell.length_c   1.000
_cell.angle_alpha   90.00
_cell.angle_beta   90.00
_cell.angle_gamma   90.00
#
_symmetry.space_group_name_H-M   'P 1'
#
loop_
_entity.id
_entity.type
_entity.pdbx_description
1 polymer ?
#
loop_
_entity_poly.entity_id
_entity_poly.type
_entity_poly.pdbx_seq_one_letter_code
_entity_poly.pdbx_strand_id
1 'polypeptide(L)'
;MEKFKNQYRIPSARLQSWDYGQNGAYFVTICTKNRASYFGDVIDGKIQLSQTGQMAERFCNEIPNHFPYIDLGRHVVMPNHMHIIIIICKSDDNGRDAVNGRDAIN
;
A
#
# COMPACT_ATOMS: atom_id res chain seq x y z
N MET A 1 23.01 -25.60 4.84
CA MET A 1 22.27 -24.60 4.03
C MET A 1 22.16 -25.12 2.61
N GLU A 2 20.95 -25.25 2.06
CA GLU A 2 20.74 -25.75 0.69
C GLU A 2 21.20 -24.73 -0.36
N LYS A 3 21.96 -25.20 -1.37
CA LYS A 3 22.39 -24.39 -2.52
C LYS A 3 21.36 -24.53 -3.65
N PHE A 4 20.78 -23.43 -4.13
CA PHE A 4 19.97 -23.43 -5.34
C PHE A 4 20.87 -23.04 -6.52
N LYS A 5 20.95 -23.87 -7.57
CA LYS A 5 21.84 -23.66 -8.73
C LYS A 5 23.31 -23.41 -8.35
N ASN A 6 23.82 -24.13 -7.36
CA ASN A 6 25.19 -23.99 -6.83
C ASN A 6 25.54 -22.58 -6.28
N GLN A 7 24.54 -21.77 -5.95
CA GLN A 7 24.70 -20.45 -5.35
C GLN A 7 24.04 -20.39 -3.98
N TYR A 8 24.64 -19.64 -3.05
CA TYR A 8 24.01 -19.33 -1.76
C TYR A 8 22.84 -18.38 -2.00
N ARG A 9 21.62 -18.81 -1.66
CA ARG A 9 20.43 -17.97 -1.78
C ARG A 9 20.19 -17.26 -0.45
N ILE A 10 20.06 -15.94 -0.49
CA ILE A 10 19.55 -15.18 0.66
C ILE A 10 18.08 -15.59 0.83
N PRO A 11 17.68 -16.12 2.01
CA PRO A 11 16.29 -16.46 2.25
C PRO A 11 15.41 -15.21 2.17
N SER A 12 14.14 -15.40 1.79
CA SER A 12 13.18 -14.30 1.74
C SER A 12 12.99 -13.69 3.13
N ALA A 13 12.93 -12.36 3.21
CA ALA A 13 12.53 -11.66 4.43
C ALA A 13 11.02 -11.80 4.74
N ARG A 14 10.24 -12.39 3.82
CA ARG A 14 8.80 -12.62 4.01
C ARG A 14 8.55 -13.72 5.02
N LEU A 15 7.59 -13.49 5.92
CA LEU A 15 7.07 -14.51 6.83
C LEU A 15 6.43 -15.63 6.01
N GLN A 16 6.98 -16.84 6.09
CA GLN A 16 6.61 -17.94 5.20
C GLN A 16 5.16 -18.42 5.38
N SER A 17 4.60 -18.28 6.57
CA SER A 17 3.24 -18.67 6.90
C SER A 17 2.19 -17.58 6.65
N TRP A 18 2.58 -16.44 6.08
CA TRP A 18 1.68 -15.32 5.85
C TRP A 18 1.43 -15.09 4.36
N ASP A 19 0.16 -15.10 3.97
CA ASP A 19 -0.25 -14.65 2.64
C ASP A 19 -0.48 -13.13 2.65
N TYR A 20 0.46 -12.41 2.05
CA TYR A 20 0.43 -10.95 1.93
C TYR A 20 -0.66 -10.42 0.98
N GLY A 21 -1.42 -11.31 0.34
CA GLY A 21 -2.61 -10.96 -0.44
C GLY A 21 -3.92 -11.03 0.36
N GLN A 22 -3.89 -11.52 1.60
CA GLN A 22 -5.06 -11.57 2.48
C GLN A 22 -5.43 -10.17 3.00
N ASN A 23 -6.69 -10.06 3.41
CA ASN A 23 -7.23 -8.86 4.04
C ASN A 23 -6.39 -8.46 5.27
N GLY A 24 -6.13 -7.17 5.41
CA GLY A 24 -5.27 -6.65 6.46
C GLY A 24 -4.68 -5.28 6.13
N ALA A 25 -4.13 -4.64 7.15
CA ALA A 25 -3.45 -3.36 7.02
C ALA A 25 -1.94 -3.55 6.85
N TYR A 26 -1.37 -2.86 5.86
CA TYR A 26 0.04 -2.95 5.50
C TYR A 26 0.67 -1.55 5.55
N PHE A 27 1.77 -1.44 6.29
CA PHE A 27 2.60 -0.24 6.28
C PHE A 27 3.66 -0.35 5.19
N VAL A 28 3.59 0.56 4.21
CA VAL A 28 4.49 0.60 3.07
C VAL A 28 5.35 1.84 3.15
N THR A 29 6.66 1.67 2.94
CA THR A 29 7.59 2.79 2.77
C THR A 29 8.26 2.68 1.41
N ILE A 30 8.18 3.75 0.62
CA ILE A 30 8.86 3.85 -0.67
C ILE A 30 9.94 4.92 -0.55
N CYS A 31 11.20 4.51 -0.69
CA CYS A 31 12.34 5.42 -0.65
C CYS A 31 12.83 5.72 -2.07
N THR A 32 13.21 6.97 -2.32
CA THR A 32 13.92 7.31 -3.55
C THR A 32 15.31 6.70 -3.57
N LYS A 33 15.86 6.53 -4.77
CA LYS A 33 17.24 6.06 -4.94
C LYS A 33 18.20 6.99 -4.21
N ASN A 34 19.09 6.40 -3.41
CA ASN A 34 20.09 7.12 -2.60
C ASN A 34 19.48 8.18 -1.66
N ARG A 35 18.17 8.09 -1.34
CA ARG A 35 17.45 9.09 -0.54
C ARG A 35 17.55 10.53 -1.10
N ALA A 36 17.62 10.66 -2.42
CA ALA A 36 17.56 11.97 -3.08
C ALA A 36 16.17 12.62 -2.90
N SER A 37 16.14 13.93 -2.66
CA SER A 37 14.92 14.70 -2.35
C SER A 37 14.07 15.01 -3.60
N TYR A 38 13.65 13.98 -4.34
CA TYR A 38 12.87 14.18 -5.56
C TYR A 38 11.44 14.70 -5.31
N PHE A 39 10.89 14.49 -4.13
CA PHE A 39 9.51 14.86 -3.81
C PHE A 39 9.35 16.29 -3.27
N GLY A 40 10.45 17.00 -3.04
CA GLY A 40 10.42 18.38 -2.54
C GLY A 40 11.37 18.58 -1.36
N ASP A 41 11.18 19.67 -0.63
CA ASP A 41 12.06 20.09 0.46
C ASP A 41 11.24 20.54 1.68
N VAL A 42 11.88 20.61 2.85
CA VAL A 42 11.23 21.13 4.07
C VAL A 42 11.69 22.57 4.31
N ILE A 43 10.74 23.51 4.27
CA ILE A 43 10.96 24.93 4.54
C ILE A 43 10.08 25.32 5.74
N ASP A 44 10.68 25.93 6.76
CA ASP A 44 10.00 26.33 8.00
C ASP A 44 9.20 25.19 8.66
N GLY A 45 9.75 23.97 8.62
CA GLY A 45 9.13 22.77 9.19
C GLY A 45 7.95 22.22 8.39
N LYS A 46 7.65 22.76 7.21
CA LYS A 46 6.59 22.30 6.31
C LYS A 46 7.17 21.72 5.03
N ILE A 47 6.56 20.64 4.56
CA ILE A 47 6.91 20.08 3.25
C ILE A 47 6.42 21.01 2.14
N GLN A 48 7.33 21.37 1.23
CA GLN A 48 7.02 22.01 -0.03
C GLN A 48 7.24 20.99 -1.14
N LEU A 49 6.14 20.43 -1.67
CA LEU A 49 6.21 19.38 -2.67
C LEU A 49 6.71 19.91 -4.02
N SER A 50 7.67 19.20 -4.60
CA SER A 50 8.03 19.35 -6.01
C SER A 50 6.86 18.88 -6.90
N GLN A 51 6.95 19.10 -8.22
CA GLN A 51 5.98 18.54 -9.16
C GLN A 51 5.86 17.01 -9.02
N THR A 52 6.98 16.30 -8.85
CA THR A 52 7.01 14.85 -8.62
C THR A 52 6.36 14.49 -7.28
N GLY A 53 6.58 15.29 -6.23
CA GLY A 53 5.94 15.09 -4.93
C GLY A 53 4.42 15.26 -4.99
N GLN A 54 3.94 16.28 -5.71
CA GLN A 54 2.50 16.50 -5.94
C GLN A 54 1.88 15.34 -6.73
N MET A 55 2.60 14.80 -7.73
CA MET A 55 2.16 13.60 -8.44
C MET A 55 2.10 12.38 -7.50
N ALA A 56 3.09 12.19 -6.63
CA ALA A 56 3.11 11.09 -5.67
C ALA A 56 1.93 11.16 -4.68
N GLU A 57 1.63 12.36 -4.16
CA GLU A 57 0.48 12.60 -3.30
C GLU A 57 -0.84 12.35 -4.05
N ARG A 58 -0.98 12.88 -5.26
CA ARG A 58 -2.15 12.64 -6.10
C ARG A 58 -2.39 11.15 -6.35
N PHE A 59 -1.35 10.41 -6.77
CA PHE A 59 -1.49 9.00 -7.07
C PHE A 59 -1.76 8.16 -5.82
N CYS A 60 -1.28 8.55 -4.63
CA CYS A 60 -1.71 7.91 -3.39
C CYS A 60 -3.22 8.01 -3.20
N ASN A 61 -3.77 9.21 -3.36
CA ASN A 61 -5.20 9.45 -3.23
C ASN A 61 -6.03 8.73 -4.30
N GLU A 62 -5.46 8.44 -5.46
CA GLU A 62 -6.12 7.69 -6.53
C GLU A 62 -6.06 6.16 -6.35
N ILE A 63 -5.30 5.63 -5.37
CA ILE A 63 -5.19 4.18 -5.13
C ILE A 63 -6.57 3.50 -5.02
N PRO A 64 -7.53 3.98 -4.20
CA PRO A 64 -8.86 3.35 -4.08
C PRO A 64 -9.66 3.36 -5.39
N ASN A 65 -9.43 4.36 -6.25
CA ASN A 65 -10.11 4.46 -7.55
C ASN A 65 -9.59 3.41 -8.55
N HIS A 66 -8.31 3.05 -8.45
CA HIS A 66 -7.69 2.01 -9.27
C HIS A 66 -7.92 0.60 -8.72
N PHE A 67 -8.06 0.47 -7.40
CA PHE A 67 -8.20 -0.81 -6.71
C PHE A 67 -9.38 -0.75 -5.74
N PRO A 68 -10.61 -1.12 -6.18
CA PRO A 68 -11.83 -1.00 -5.37
C PRO A 68 -11.86 -1.80 -4.07
N TYR A 69 -10.96 -2.78 -3.91
CA TYR A 69 -10.80 -3.59 -2.70
C TYR A 69 -9.72 -3.02 -1.76
N ILE A 70 -9.22 -1.81 -2.01
CA ILE A 70 -8.23 -1.13 -1.19
C ILE A 70 -8.86 0.09 -0.52
N ASP A 71 -8.81 0.12 0.81
CA ASP A 71 -9.00 1.34 1.57
C ASP A 71 -7.64 2.02 1.81
N LEU A 72 -7.58 3.32 1.52
CA LEU A 72 -6.39 4.12 1.77
C LEU A 72 -6.42 4.65 3.21
N GLY A 73 -5.45 4.19 4.02
CA GLY A 73 -5.21 4.75 5.34
C GLY A 73 -4.41 6.05 5.29
N ARG A 74 -3.73 6.39 6.39
CA ARG A 74 -2.89 7.59 6.43
C ARG A 74 -1.66 7.41 5.54
N HIS A 75 -1.33 8.46 4.79
CA HIS A 75 -0.09 8.55 4.02
C HIS A 75 0.58 9.92 4.21
N VAL A 76 1.88 9.98 3.94
CA VAL A 76 2.66 11.22 3.95
C VAL A 76 3.78 11.14 2.91
N VAL A 77 3.99 12.23 2.19
CA VAL A 77 5.11 12.41 1.27
C VAL A 77 6.16 13.28 1.96
N MET A 78 7.35 12.72 2.14
CA MET A 78 8.55 13.42 2.63
C MET A 78 9.49 13.66 1.45
N PRO A 79 10.51 14.53 1.57
CA PRO A 79 11.41 14.88 0.45
C PRO A 79 11.94 13.71 -0.37
N ASN A 80 12.33 12.62 0.31
CA ASN A 80 13.03 11.48 -0.30
C ASN A 80 12.38 10.11 -0.02
N HIS A 81 11.21 10.09 0.60
CA HIS A 81 10.46 8.87 0.84
C HIS A 81 8.99 9.19 1.09
N MET A 82 8.15 8.17 1.06
CA MET A 82 6.77 8.28 1.46
C MET A 82 6.36 7.07 2.30
N HIS A 83 5.44 7.31 3.22
CA HIS A 83 4.82 6.27 4.04
C HIS A 83 3.34 6.19 3.69
N ILE A 84 2.82 4.97 3.55
CA ILE A 84 1.43 4.71 3.15
C ILE A 84 0.91 3.55 4.00
N ILE A 85 -0.30 3.69 4.54
CA ILE A 85 -1.06 2.57 5.07
C ILE A 85 -2.04 2.12 3.99
N ILE A 86 -1.89 0.88 3.52
CA ILE A 86 -2.78 0.25 2.54
C ILE A 86 -3.58 -0.83 3.27
N ILE A 87 -4.90 -0.80 3.15
CA ILE A 87 -5.77 -1.79 3.78
C ILE A 87 -6.44 -2.61 2.68
N ILE A 88 -6.17 -3.91 2.67
CA ILE A 88 -6.81 -4.84 1.74
C ILE A 88 -8.14 -5.30 2.36
N CYS A 89 -9.23 -5.03 1.64
CA CYS A 89 -10.62 -5.29 2.01
C CYS A 89 -11.32 -6.03 0.86
N LYS A 90 -10.90 -7.26 0.56
CA LYS A 90 -11.61 -8.13 -0.41
C LYS A 90 -12.85 -8.70 0.26
N SER A 91 -13.99 -8.58 -0.41
CA SER A 91 -15.19 -9.33 -0.05
C SER A 91 -14.87 -10.83 -0.18
N ASP A 92 -15.24 -11.61 0.83
CA ASP A 92 -15.26 -13.07 0.70
C ASP A 92 -16.39 -13.44 -0.26
N ASP A 93 -16.15 -13.31 -1.57
CA ASP A 93 -17.07 -13.78 -2.60
C ASP A 93 -16.97 -15.32 -2.72
N ASN A 94 -17.06 -15.99 -1.57
CA ASN A 94 -17.41 -17.40 -1.50
C ASN A 94 -18.93 -17.46 -1.62
N GLY A 95 -19.41 -17.40 -2.86
CA GLY A 95 -20.82 -17.45 -3.26
C GLY A 95 -21.69 -18.30 -2.33
N ARG A 96 -22.30 -17.62 -1.36
CA ARG A 96 -23.51 -18.08 -0.68
C ARG A 96 -24.52 -16.99 -0.93
N ASP A 97 -25.41 -17.26 -1.87
CA ASP A 97 -26.71 -16.63 -1.99
C ASP A 97 -27.41 -16.71 -0.63
N ALA A 98 -27.13 -15.74 0.23
CA ALA A 98 -27.81 -15.56 1.50
C ALA A 98 -29.08 -14.77 1.23
N VAL A 99 -30.09 -15.52 0.78
CA VAL A 99 -31.51 -15.33 1.10
C VAL A 99 -32.07 -13.93 0.85
N ASN A 100 -32.81 -13.81 -0.26
CA ASN A 100 -33.95 -12.92 -0.39
C ASN A 100 -34.80 -13.01 0.88
N GLY A 101 -34.76 -11.95 1.69
CA GLY A 101 -35.40 -11.96 3.00
C GLY A 101 -35.47 -10.57 3.62
N ARG A 102 -35.95 -9.57 2.86
CA ARG A 102 -36.55 -8.34 3.40
C ARG A 102 -37.68 -7.87 2.49
N ASP A 103 -38.82 -8.53 2.64
CA ASP A 103 -40.09 -7.79 2.68
C ASP A 103 -40.04 -6.79 3.85
N ALA A 104 -40.56 -5.59 3.61
CA ALA A 104 -41.30 -4.73 4.55
C ALA A 104 -40.99 -3.24 4.31
N ILE A 105 -41.93 -2.57 3.63
CA ILE A 105 -42.50 -1.25 3.97
C ILE A 105 -41.55 -0.15 4.48
N ASN A 106 -41.25 0.81 3.60
CA ASN A 106 -41.62 2.23 3.75
C ASN A 106 -41.33 2.98 2.44
#